data_AF-D0N966-F1
#
_entry.id   AF-D0N966-F1
#
_cell.length_a   1.000
_cell.length_b   1.000
_cell.length_c   1.000
_cell.angle_alpha   90.00
_cell.angle_beta   90.00
_cell.angle_gamma   90.00
#
_symmetry.space_group_name_H-M   'P 1'
#
loop_
_entity.id
_entity.type
_entity.pdbx_description
1 polymer ?
#
loop_
_entity_poly.entity_id
_entity_poly.type
_entity_poly.pdbx_seq_one_letter_code
_entity_poly.pdbx_strand_id
1 'polypeptide(L)'
;MLLARLRTTAAVTRSFQTRGIANMFGAATMKTEKAAAEAAEAAQPQELGDIVLDGFAKRQFEDKTYSGTQIDFDRNEFVKKVNEIYEANNKQLVDGYAPFCKHLFIKNFTGARLNMVAITQANAHMLMSDYDARTEYELPVLGRWFPSHSVTPRVAEYLDIILYSREQIIKENEAVDVPADPSHGDSPWGIVSIKAQDEDHELPMKPITMMRNAVGKEQGGSGVPLDRGEYMKAVEYWRNHAVIKKM
;
A
#
# COMPACT_ATOMS: atom_id res chain seq x y z
N MET A 1 -37.43 16.34 -79.89
CA MET A 1 -36.50 16.91 -80.89
C MET A 1 -35.09 16.65 -80.39
N LEU A 2 -34.43 15.62 -80.90
CA LEU A 2 -33.59 15.59 -82.11
C LEU A 2 -32.11 15.77 -81.76
N LEU A 3 -31.34 14.75 -82.15
CA LEU A 3 -29.98 14.83 -82.70
C LEU A 3 -28.76 14.90 -81.76
N ALA A 4 -28.14 13.73 -81.69
CA ALA A 4 -26.71 13.45 -81.68
C ALA A 4 -25.79 14.47 -82.38
N ARG A 5 -24.55 14.58 -81.88
CA ARG A 5 -23.33 14.79 -82.68
C ARG A 5 -22.08 14.31 -81.94
N LEU A 6 -21.37 13.36 -82.55
CA LEU A 6 -19.98 13.00 -82.26
C LEU A 6 -19.02 14.07 -82.80
N ARG A 7 -17.86 14.27 -82.14
CA ARG A 7 -16.50 14.12 -82.71
C ARG A 7 -15.38 14.47 -81.69
N THR A 8 -14.47 13.49 -81.54
CA THR A 8 -13.00 13.46 -81.28
C THR A 8 -12.21 14.77 -81.50
N THR A 9 -11.05 15.10 -80.91
CA THR A 9 -10.03 14.46 -80.01
C THR A 9 -9.01 15.54 -79.58
N ALA A 10 -8.43 15.47 -78.37
CA ALA A 10 -7.10 16.01 -78.07
C ALA A 10 -6.43 15.20 -76.95
N ALA A 11 -5.18 14.79 -77.18
CA ALA A 11 -4.40 13.92 -76.30
C ALA A 11 -3.90 14.67 -75.05
N VAL A 12 -3.98 14.02 -73.88
CA VAL A 12 -3.28 14.43 -72.67
C VAL A 12 -2.48 13.24 -72.16
N THR A 13 -1.16 13.35 -72.25
CA THR A 13 -0.18 12.47 -71.61
C THR A 13 -0.30 12.55 -70.08
N ARG A 14 -0.61 11.43 -69.42
CA ARG A 14 -0.47 11.29 -67.96
C ARG A 14 0.79 10.51 -67.62
N SER A 15 1.72 11.17 -66.92
CA SER A 15 2.83 10.53 -66.23
C SER A 15 2.31 9.74 -65.03
N PHE A 16 2.69 8.46 -64.92
CA PHE A 16 2.57 7.72 -63.67
C PHE A 16 3.67 8.18 -62.71
N GLN A 17 3.31 8.87 -61.62
CA GLN A 17 4.17 9.03 -60.45
C GLN A 17 3.91 7.89 -59.47
N THR A 18 4.86 6.97 -59.36
CA THR A 18 4.98 6.01 -58.26
C THR A 18 5.40 6.74 -56.99
N ARG A 19 4.44 7.12 -56.15
CA ARG A 19 4.71 7.49 -54.75
C ARG A 19 3.64 6.88 -53.86
N GLY A 20 4.00 5.82 -53.14
CA GLY A 20 3.14 5.32 -52.07
C GLY A 20 3.39 3.90 -51.60
N ILE A 21 4.64 3.46 -51.39
CA ILE A 21 4.90 2.20 -50.64
C ILE A 21 6.07 2.33 -49.64
N ALA A 22 6.97 3.31 -49.77
CA ALA A 22 8.17 3.36 -48.91
C ALA A 22 7.96 3.87 -47.46
N ASN A 23 6.88 4.60 -47.15
CA ASN A 23 6.74 5.27 -45.84
C ASN A 23 5.92 4.50 -44.79
N MET A 24 5.24 3.40 -45.14
CA MET A 24 4.46 2.63 -44.15
C MET A 24 5.27 1.55 -43.44
N PHE A 25 6.31 1.00 -44.08
CA PHE A 25 7.14 -0.03 -43.45
C PHE A 25 8.05 0.54 -42.36
N GLY A 26 8.67 1.70 -42.58
CA GLY A 26 9.55 2.33 -41.58
C GLY A 26 8.82 2.86 -40.33
N ALA A 27 7.58 3.31 -40.46
CA ALA A 27 6.78 3.80 -39.33
C ALA A 27 6.22 2.66 -38.46
N ALA A 28 5.95 1.49 -39.07
CA ALA A 28 5.54 0.30 -38.35
C ALA A 28 6.71 -0.30 -37.57
N THR A 29 7.89 -0.43 -38.18
CA THR A 29 9.09 -0.96 -37.51
C THR A 29 9.53 -0.08 -36.35
N MET A 30 9.51 1.25 -36.50
CA MET A 30 9.86 2.16 -35.40
C MET A 30 8.87 2.11 -34.23
N LYS A 31 7.57 1.89 -34.49
CA LYS A 31 6.58 1.69 -33.42
C LYS A 31 6.78 0.36 -32.69
N THR A 32 7.12 -0.70 -33.41
CA THR A 32 7.38 -2.02 -32.82
C THR A 32 8.70 -2.03 -32.04
N GLU A 33 9.74 -1.36 -32.53
CA GLU A 33 11.01 -1.20 -31.82
C GLU A 33 10.88 -0.32 -30.58
N LYS A 34 10.10 0.78 -30.64
CA LYS A 34 9.82 1.62 -29.48
C LYS A 34 8.98 0.90 -28.44
N ALA A 35 7.95 0.15 -28.84
CA ALA A 35 7.15 -0.66 -27.94
C ALA A 35 7.95 -1.84 -27.34
N ALA A 36 8.87 -2.43 -28.11
CA ALA A 36 9.79 -3.46 -27.62
C ALA A 36 10.86 -2.87 -26.67
N ALA A 37 11.31 -1.64 -26.91
CA ALA A 37 12.23 -0.94 -26.02
C ALA A 37 11.55 -0.51 -24.71
N GLU A 38 10.33 0.01 -24.76
CA GLU A 38 9.51 0.33 -23.58
C GLU A 38 9.13 -0.94 -22.79
N ALA A 39 8.84 -2.05 -23.48
CA ALA A 39 8.61 -3.35 -22.83
C ALA A 39 9.90 -3.98 -22.27
N ALA A 40 11.06 -3.76 -22.90
CA ALA A 40 12.36 -4.21 -22.40
C ALA A 40 12.89 -3.35 -21.25
N GLU A 41 12.56 -2.05 -21.24
CA GLU A 41 12.84 -1.13 -20.13
C GLU A 41 11.95 -1.44 -18.92
N ALA A 42 10.69 -1.83 -19.14
CA ALA A 42 9.80 -2.37 -18.11
C ALA A 42 10.17 -3.80 -17.64
N ALA A 43 11.02 -4.51 -18.38
CA ALA A 43 11.47 -5.88 -18.08
C ALA A 43 12.94 -5.95 -17.62
N GLN A 44 13.60 -4.81 -17.38
CA GLN A 44 14.84 -4.86 -16.63
C GLN A 44 14.54 -5.40 -15.23
N PRO A 45 15.31 -6.37 -14.72
CA PRO A 45 15.17 -6.81 -13.34
C PRO A 45 15.40 -5.58 -12.48
N GLN A 46 14.33 -5.06 -11.88
CA GLN A 46 14.48 -4.04 -10.87
C GLN A 46 15.26 -4.70 -9.75
N GLU A 47 16.50 -4.25 -9.52
CA GLU A 47 17.37 -4.75 -8.45
C GLU A 47 16.54 -4.87 -7.17
N LEU A 48 16.39 -6.09 -6.69
CA LEU A 48 15.54 -6.42 -5.56
C LEU A 48 16.21 -5.85 -4.31
N GLY A 49 15.58 -4.89 -3.64
CA GLY A 49 16.09 -4.31 -2.40
C GLY A 49 15.97 -5.28 -1.21
N ASP A 50 16.58 -4.91 -0.08
CA ASP A 50 16.49 -5.70 1.17
C ASP A 50 15.05 -5.76 1.73
N ILE A 51 14.21 -4.79 1.36
CA ILE A 51 12.82 -4.66 1.80
C ILE A 51 11.88 -4.87 0.61
N VAL A 52 10.94 -5.80 0.74
CA VAL A 52 9.86 -6.05 -0.24
C VAL A 52 8.47 -5.78 0.35
N LEU A 53 7.44 -5.70 -0.49
CA LEU A 53 6.05 -5.55 -0.03
C LEU A 53 5.40 -6.92 0.13
N ASP A 54 5.07 -7.30 1.37
CA ASP A 54 4.38 -8.56 1.63
C ASP A 54 2.94 -8.53 1.09
N GLY A 55 2.42 -9.71 0.72
CA GLY A 55 1.05 -9.90 0.24
C GLY A 55 0.00 -9.28 1.16
N PHE A 56 0.19 -9.36 2.48
CA PHE A 56 -0.73 -8.83 3.47
C PHE A 56 -0.84 -7.30 3.45
N ALA A 57 0.25 -6.60 3.11
CA ALA A 57 0.26 -5.14 3.04
C ALA A 57 -0.35 -4.59 1.74
N LYS A 58 -0.51 -5.41 0.68
CA LYS A 58 -1.10 -5.00 -0.61
C LYS A 58 -2.50 -4.39 -0.46
N ARG A 59 -3.28 -4.86 0.52
CA ARG A 59 -4.60 -4.28 0.85
C ARG A 59 -4.57 -2.79 1.20
N GLN A 60 -3.44 -2.27 1.71
CA GLN A 60 -3.33 -0.84 2.04
C GLN A 60 -3.28 0.06 0.80
N PHE A 61 -3.01 -0.52 -0.38
CA PHE A 61 -2.99 0.17 -1.67
C PHE A 61 -4.26 -0.11 -2.48
N GLU A 62 -4.74 -1.36 -2.42
CA GLU A 62 -5.78 -1.89 -3.31
C GLU A 62 -7.19 -1.82 -2.71
N ASP A 63 -7.33 -2.10 -1.40
CA ASP A 63 -8.63 -2.21 -0.75
C ASP A 63 -9.09 -0.84 -0.23
N LYS A 64 -10.03 -0.22 -0.97
CA LYS A 64 -10.63 1.07 -0.61
C LYS A 64 -11.53 0.99 0.63
N THR A 65 -11.83 -0.20 1.12
CA THR A 65 -12.57 -0.45 2.37
C THR A 65 -11.64 -0.67 3.57
N TYR A 66 -10.33 -0.76 3.35
CA TYR A 66 -9.34 -0.91 4.42
C TYR A 66 -9.48 0.21 5.46
N SER A 67 -9.67 -0.18 6.72
CA SER A 67 -9.96 0.75 7.83
C SER A 67 -8.72 1.39 8.44
N GLY A 68 -7.52 0.93 8.07
CA GLY A 68 -6.25 1.51 8.50
C GLY A 68 -5.72 2.58 7.54
N THR A 69 -4.41 2.77 7.53
CA THR A 69 -3.74 3.66 6.58
C THR A 69 -3.96 3.21 5.14
N GLN A 70 -4.61 4.03 4.34
CA GLN A 70 -4.68 3.85 2.88
C GLN A 70 -3.55 4.63 2.21
N ILE A 71 -2.86 3.97 1.28
CA ILE A 71 -1.73 4.53 0.53
C ILE A 71 -2.17 4.68 -0.93
N ASP A 72 -2.29 5.93 -1.38
CA ASP A 72 -2.56 6.25 -2.78
C ASP A 72 -1.23 6.58 -3.48
N PHE A 73 -0.44 5.53 -3.72
CA PHE A 73 0.92 5.62 -4.29
C PHE A 73 1.22 4.34 -5.08
N ASP A 74 2.06 4.42 -6.11
CA ASP A 74 2.47 3.21 -6.84
C ASP A 74 3.28 2.27 -5.93
N ARG A 75 2.98 0.97 -5.95
CA ARG A 75 3.61 0.01 -5.02
C ARG A 75 5.11 -0.14 -5.28
N ASN A 76 5.52 -0.19 -6.54
CA ASN A 76 6.92 -0.40 -6.90
C ASN A 76 7.73 0.85 -6.58
N GLU A 77 7.18 2.04 -6.86
CA GLU A 77 7.78 3.32 -6.46
C GLU A 77 7.84 3.47 -4.94
N PHE A 78 6.81 3.03 -4.20
CA PHE A 78 6.79 3.05 -2.74
C PHE A 78 7.93 2.21 -2.16
N VAL A 79 8.03 0.94 -2.58
CA VAL A 79 9.07 0.01 -2.10
C VAL A 79 10.45 0.51 -2.49
N LYS A 80 10.63 1.01 -3.72
CA LYS A 80 11.88 1.64 -4.14
C LYS A 80 12.26 2.78 -3.21
N LYS A 81 11.32 3.68 -2.89
CA LYS A 81 11.58 4.83 -2.03
C LYS A 81 11.91 4.44 -0.59
N VAL A 82 11.23 3.42 -0.06
CA VAL A 82 11.53 2.84 1.26
C VAL A 82 12.96 2.28 1.29
N ASN A 83 13.38 1.53 0.27
CA ASN A 83 14.74 0.99 0.19
C ASN A 83 15.79 2.11 0.06
N GLU A 84 15.55 3.16 -0.76
CA GLU A 84 16.44 4.32 -0.85
C GLU A 84 16.68 4.97 0.53
N ILE A 85 15.62 5.13 1.32
CA ILE A 85 15.70 5.72 2.66
C ILE A 85 16.39 4.78 3.64
N TYR A 86 16.08 3.48 3.58
CA TYR A 86 16.71 2.45 4.40
C TYR A 86 18.24 2.38 4.19
N GLU A 87 18.68 2.39 2.93
CA GLU A 87 20.10 2.45 2.57
C GLU A 87 20.76 3.75 3.04
N ALA A 88 20.10 4.90 2.81
CA ALA A 88 20.60 6.21 3.26
C ALA A 88 20.71 6.31 4.78
N ASN A 89 19.90 5.54 5.52
CA ASN A 89 19.93 5.43 6.98
C ASN A 89 20.90 4.34 7.48
N ASN A 90 21.87 3.91 6.66
CA ASN A 90 22.82 2.84 6.99
C ASN A 90 22.14 1.55 7.47
N LYS A 91 20.98 1.22 6.89
CA LYS A 91 20.21 0.01 7.21
C LYS A 91 19.76 -0.10 8.68
N GLN A 92 19.66 1.03 9.40
CA GLN A 92 19.20 1.01 10.78
C GLN A 92 17.69 0.78 10.88
N LEU A 93 17.32 -0.12 11.79
CA LEU A 93 15.94 -0.48 12.12
C LEU A 93 15.75 -0.41 13.63
N VAL A 94 14.53 -0.09 14.06
CA VAL A 94 14.12 -0.13 15.46
C VAL A 94 13.50 -1.50 15.76
N ASP A 95 13.81 -2.05 16.92
CA ASP A 95 13.23 -3.32 17.38
C ASP A 95 11.72 -3.16 17.64
N GLY A 96 10.93 -4.06 17.09
CA GLY A 96 9.51 -4.19 17.43
C GLY A 96 9.30 -5.13 18.62
N TYR A 97 8.05 -5.57 18.78
CA TYR A 97 7.63 -6.41 19.93
C TYR A 97 8.27 -7.81 19.98
N ALA A 98 8.92 -8.27 18.90
CA ALA A 98 9.54 -9.58 18.79
C ALA A 98 10.80 -9.51 17.90
N PRO A 99 11.76 -10.46 18.01
CA PRO A 99 13.01 -10.41 17.24
C PRO A 99 12.84 -10.34 15.72
N PHE A 100 11.76 -10.92 15.18
CA PHE A 100 11.43 -10.91 13.76
C PHE A 100 10.71 -9.64 13.29
N CYS A 101 10.29 -8.76 14.21
CA CYS A 101 9.52 -7.55 13.92
C CYS A 101 10.44 -6.34 14.06
N LYS A 102 10.49 -5.50 13.02
CA LYS A 102 11.27 -4.27 12.97
C LYS A 102 10.44 -3.11 12.47
N HIS A 103 10.87 -1.90 12.81
CA HIS A 103 10.25 -0.66 12.37
C HIS A 103 11.28 0.20 11.65
N LEU A 104 10.84 0.86 10.57
CA LEU A 104 11.53 1.95 9.92
C LEU A 104 10.60 3.16 9.88
N PHE A 105 10.96 4.21 10.61
CA PHE A 105 10.18 5.46 10.66
C PHE A 105 10.71 6.45 9.63
N ILE A 106 9.86 6.85 8.69
CA ILE A 106 10.25 7.72 7.56
C ILE A 106 9.29 8.88 7.41
N LYS A 107 9.76 10.02 6.86
CA LYS A 107 8.85 11.12 6.50
C LYS A 107 7.83 10.65 5.48
N ASN A 108 6.58 11.05 5.67
CA ASN A 108 5.48 10.68 4.80
C ASN A 108 5.60 11.36 3.44
N PHE A 109 5.99 10.60 2.42
CA PHE A 109 6.10 11.04 1.04
C PHE A 109 4.87 10.71 0.18
N THR A 110 3.85 10.07 0.73
CA THR A 110 2.68 9.57 -0.02
C THR A 110 1.44 10.45 0.13
N GLY A 111 1.45 11.39 1.08
CA GLY A 111 0.25 12.15 1.43
C GLY A 111 -0.76 11.34 2.25
N ALA A 112 -0.39 10.15 2.75
CA ALA A 112 -1.23 9.34 3.60
C ALA A 112 -1.72 10.14 4.82
N ARG A 113 -3.01 10.00 5.14
CA ARG A 113 -3.64 10.72 6.25
C ARG A 113 -3.65 9.87 7.51
N LEU A 114 -3.71 10.54 8.65
CA LEU A 114 -3.91 9.88 9.93
C LEU A 114 -5.18 9.03 9.90
N ASN A 115 -5.12 7.83 10.47
CA ASN A 115 -6.29 6.97 10.68
C ASN A 115 -6.92 7.17 12.08
N MET A 116 -6.46 8.19 12.82
CA MET A 116 -6.92 8.54 14.15
C MET A 116 -6.86 10.04 14.37
N VAL A 117 -7.68 10.53 15.29
CA VAL A 117 -7.71 11.94 15.68
C VAL A 117 -7.77 12.07 17.19
N ALA A 118 -7.24 13.19 17.69
CA ALA A 118 -7.38 13.56 19.08
C ALA A 118 -8.85 13.79 19.45
N ILE A 119 -9.25 13.30 20.62
CA ILE A 119 -10.53 13.58 21.24
C ILE A 119 -10.41 14.93 21.94
N THR A 120 -11.29 15.85 21.59
CA THR A 120 -11.35 17.21 22.15
C THR A 120 -12.76 17.48 22.65
N GLN A 121 -12.93 18.52 23.48
CA GLN A 121 -14.26 18.93 23.92
C GLN A 121 -15.21 19.23 22.73
N ALA A 122 -14.66 19.74 21.63
CA ALA A 122 -15.42 20.12 20.45
C ALA A 122 -15.90 18.92 19.62
N ASN A 123 -15.20 17.78 19.64
CA ASN A 123 -15.55 16.62 18.82
C ASN A 123 -16.03 15.40 19.63
N ALA A 124 -15.85 15.34 20.95
CA ALA A 124 -16.14 14.14 21.75
C ALA A 124 -17.57 13.60 21.57
N HIS A 125 -18.55 14.47 21.33
CA HIS A 125 -19.96 14.11 21.07
C HIS A 125 -20.19 13.39 19.73
N MET A 126 -19.21 13.36 18.83
CA MET A 126 -19.25 12.67 17.55
C MET A 126 -18.70 11.25 17.61
N LEU A 127 -18.17 10.83 18.77
CA LEU A 127 -17.71 9.46 18.96
C LEU A 127 -18.89 8.49 18.90
N MET A 128 -18.68 7.41 18.16
CA MET A 128 -19.55 6.24 18.18
C MET A 128 -18.86 5.09 18.90
N SER A 129 -19.64 4.14 19.40
CA SER A 129 -19.15 2.90 20.00
C SER A 129 -20.10 1.76 19.72
N ASP A 130 -19.55 0.57 19.53
CA ASP A 130 -20.29 -0.68 19.39
C ASP A 130 -19.35 -1.86 19.67
N TYR A 131 -19.91 -3.06 19.70
CA TYR A 131 -19.15 -4.31 19.70
C TYR A 131 -18.82 -4.70 18.26
N ASP A 132 -17.52 -4.84 17.97
CA ASP A 132 -17.04 -5.15 16.62
C ASP A 132 -15.93 -6.20 16.67
N ALA A 133 -15.88 -7.06 15.66
CA ALA A 133 -14.85 -8.08 15.48
C ALA A 133 -14.06 -7.78 14.21
N ARG A 134 -12.74 -8.04 14.25
CA ARG A 134 -11.88 -7.81 13.06
C ARG A 134 -12.10 -8.88 11.99
N THR A 135 -12.51 -10.06 12.42
CA THR A 135 -12.80 -11.24 11.60
C THR A 135 -13.95 -12.01 12.26
N GLU A 136 -14.58 -12.92 11.52
CA GLU A 136 -15.76 -13.68 11.99
C GLU A 136 -15.47 -14.63 13.17
N TYR A 137 -14.22 -15.08 13.32
CA TYR A 137 -13.82 -16.03 14.37
C TYR A 137 -13.33 -15.33 15.65
N GLU A 138 -13.14 -14.01 15.65
CA GLU A 138 -12.77 -13.25 16.84
C GLU A 138 -13.98 -12.84 17.65
N LEU A 139 -13.87 -12.87 18.98
CA LEU A 139 -14.89 -12.28 19.84
C LEU A 139 -15.04 -10.77 19.55
N PRO A 140 -16.28 -10.27 19.41
CA PRO A 140 -16.50 -8.84 19.25
C PRO A 140 -16.18 -8.12 20.56
N VAL A 141 -15.52 -6.97 20.43
CA VAL A 141 -15.08 -6.17 21.57
C VAL A 141 -15.60 -4.76 21.46
N LEU A 142 -15.80 -4.10 22.61
CA LEU A 142 -16.22 -2.71 22.63
C LEU A 142 -15.15 -1.83 21.95
N GLY A 143 -15.52 -1.24 20.83
CA GLY A 143 -14.74 -0.24 20.11
C GLY A 143 -15.34 1.15 20.26
N ARG A 144 -14.50 2.18 20.06
CA ARG A 144 -14.96 3.56 19.85
C ARG A 144 -14.21 4.21 18.70
N TRP A 145 -14.88 5.05 17.93
CA TRP A 145 -14.33 5.67 16.74
C TRP A 145 -15.06 6.96 16.38
N PHE A 146 -14.42 7.77 15.52
CA PHE A 146 -15.11 8.81 14.77
C PHE A 146 -15.59 8.26 13.43
N PRO A 147 -16.86 8.46 13.04
CA PRO A 147 -17.30 8.22 11.68
C PRO A 147 -16.48 9.04 10.68
N SER A 148 -16.07 8.45 9.56
CA SER A 148 -15.19 9.15 8.59
C SER A 148 -15.77 10.46 8.03
N HIS A 149 -17.10 10.63 8.02
CA HIS A 149 -17.76 11.86 7.60
C HIS A 149 -17.84 12.94 8.70
N SER A 150 -17.54 12.62 9.97
CA SER A 150 -17.61 13.58 11.09
C SER A 150 -16.29 14.29 11.37
N VAL A 151 -15.18 13.78 10.83
CA VAL A 151 -13.83 14.33 11.05
C VAL A 151 -13.04 14.30 9.75
N THR A 152 -12.16 15.28 9.55
CA THR A 152 -11.21 15.28 8.42
C THR A 152 -9.79 15.07 8.95
N PRO A 153 -9.17 13.90 8.75
CA PRO A 153 -7.80 13.68 9.19
C PRO A 153 -6.82 14.51 8.36
N ARG A 154 -5.81 15.06 9.04
CA ARG A 154 -4.67 15.72 8.37
C ARG A 154 -3.74 14.69 7.73
N VAL A 155 -2.89 15.16 6.82
CA VAL A 155 -1.75 14.38 6.31
C VAL A 155 -0.81 14.12 7.48
N ALA A 156 -0.40 12.87 7.64
CA ALA A 156 0.51 12.45 8.69
C ALA A 156 1.93 12.92 8.40
N GLU A 157 2.73 13.16 9.44
CA GLU A 157 4.13 13.57 9.26
C GLU A 157 5.07 12.41 8.90
N TYR A 158 4.80 11.23 9.43
CA TYR A 158 5.63 10.02 9.28
C TYR A 158 4.82 8.80 8.81
N LEU A 159 5.56 7.83 8.31
CA LEU A 159 5.12 6.46 8.11
C LEU A 159 5.97 5.55 9.01
N ASP A 160 5.32 4.78 9.87
CA ASP A 160 5.90 3.61 10.53
C ASP A 160 5.77 2.41 9.58
N ILE A 161 6.90 2.00 9.01
CA ILE A 161 7.01 0.83 8.13
C ILE A 161 7.34 -0.38 9.00
N ILE A 162 6.35 -1.27 9.15
CA ILE A 162 6.46 -2.48 9.97
C ILE A 162 6.94 -3.62 9.10
N LEU A 163 8.09 -4.18 9.47
CA LEU A 163 8.80 -5.21 8.75
C LEU A 163 8.80 -6.50 9.53
N TYR A 164 8.47 -7.61 8.87
CA TYR A 164 8.73 -8.95 9.39
C TYR A 164 9.90 -9.58 8.64
N SER A 165 10.65 -10.43 9.35
CA SER A 165 11.69 -11.23 8.72
C SER A 165 11.08 -12.21 7.71
N ARG A 166 11.83 -12.51 6.66
CA ARG A 166 11.44 -13.48 5.63
C ARG A 166 11.02 -14.83 6.22
N GLU A 167 11.75 -15.33 7.22
CA GLU A 167 11.46 -16.61 7.87
C GLU A 167 10.13 -16.57 8.62
N GLN A 168 9.79 -15.44 9.24
CA GLN A 168 8.51 -15.29 9.92
C GLN A 168 7.35 -15.25 8.92
N ILE A 169 7.50 -14.51 7.83
CA ILE A 169 6.47 -14.43 6.77
C ILE A 169 6.20 -15.83 6.19
N ILE A 170 7.24 -16.61 5.91
CA ILE A 170 7.10 -17.99 5.43
C ILE A 170 6.31 -18.84 6.44
N LYS A 171 6.67 -18.79 7.73
CA LYS A 171 5.97 -19.54 8.79
C LYS A 171 4.50 -19.16 8.92
N GLU A 172 4.17 -17.87 8.81
CA GLU A 172 2.78 -17.40 8.90
C GLU A 172 1.97 -17.83 7.68
N ASN A 173 2.55 -17.75 6.49
CA ASN A 173 1.91 -18.21 5.24
C ASN A 173 1.66 -19.72 5.25
N GLU A 174 2.63 -20.53 5.68
CA GLU A 174 2.48 -21.99 5.84
C GLU A 174 1.36 -22.37 6.80
N ALA A 175 1.16 -21.59 7.88
CA ALA A 175 0.13 -21.86 8.88
C ALA A 175 -1.31 -21.64 8.37
N VAL A 176 -1.48 -20.93 7.25
CA VAL A 176 -2.78 -20.63 6.63
C VAL A 176 -2.87 -21.12 5.17
N ASP A 177 -2.02 -22.08 4.80
CA ASP A 177 -1.97 -22.69 3.46
C ASP A 177 -1.79 -21.68 2.31
N VAL A 178 -1.04 -20.60 2.56
CA VAL A 178 -0.64 -19.62 1.54
C VAL A 178 0.79 -19.95 1.07
N PRO A 179 1.04 -20.10 -0.25
CA PRO A 179 2.39 -20.35 -0.74
C PRO A 179 3.29 -19.11 -0.58
N ALA A 180 4.59 -19.33 -0.40
CA ALA A 180 5.57 -18.24 -0.36
C ALA A 180 5.53 -17.39 -1.63
N ASP A 181 5.57 -16.06 -1.49
CA ASP A 181 5.58 -15.15 -2.63
C ASP A 181 6.98 -15.19 -3.29
N PRO A 182 7.11 -15.68 -4.54
CA PRO A 182 8.40 -15.79 -5.20
C PRO A 182 9.05 -14.42 -5.44
N SER A 183 8.28 -13.32 -5.43
CA SER A 183 8.81 -11.97 -5.57
C SER A 183 9.64 -11.51 -4.36
N HIS A 184 9.57 -12.22 -3.23
CA HIS A 184 10.39 -11.91 -2.06
C HIS A 184 11.86 -12.30 -2.23
N GLY A 185 12.18 -13.24 -3.15
CA GLY A 185 13.54 -13.71 -3.37
C GLY A 185 14.30 -14.04 -2.07
N ASP A 186 15.47 -13.42 -1.93
CA ASP A 186 16.35 -13.50 -0.73
C ASP A 186 16.26 -12.24 0.15
N SER A 187 15.30 -11.34 -0.09
CA SER A 187 15.14 -10.11 0.70
C SER A 187 14.85 -10.46 2.17
N PRO A 188 15.64 -9.93 3.12
CA PRO A 188 15.49 -10.28 4.54
C PRO A 188 14.19 -9.79 5.17
N TRP A 189 13.56 -8.74 4.62
CA TRP A 189 12.43 -8.07 5.23
C TRP A 189 11.24 -7.90 4.28
N GLY A 190 10.04 -8.17 4.77
CA GLY A 190 8.79 -7.83 4.11
C GLY A 190 7.98 -6.80 4.89
N ILE A 191 7.50 -5.76 4.20
CA ILE A 191 6.56 -4.78 4.75
C ILE A 191 5.22 -5.47 4.96
N VAL A 192 4.84 -5.69 6.22
CA VAL A 192 3.56 -6.31 6.59
C VAL A 192 2.51 -5.28 6.98
N SER A 193 2.91 -4.06 7.35
CA SER A 193 1.98 -2.96 7.59
C SER A 193 2.65 -1.59 7.49
N ILE A 194 1.86 -0.57 7.16
CA ILE A 194 2.25 0.83 7.07
C ILE A 194 1.30 1.65 7.95
N LYS A 195 1.81 2.36 8.95
CA LYS A 195 1.00 3.28 9.77
C LYS A 195 1.35 4.73 9.47
N ALA A 196 0.38 5.52 9.02
CA ALA A 196 0.51 6.97 8.94
C ALA A 196 0.26 7.58 10.32
N GLN A 197 1.27 8.29 10.83
CA GLN A 197 1.29 8.85 12.18
C GLN A 197 2.12 10.13 12.25
N ASP A 198 1.98 10.89 13.33
CA ASP A 198 2.72 12.15 13.52
C ASP A 198 4.00 12.00 14.35
N GLU A 199 4.27 10.78 14.83
CA GLU A 199 5.43 10.46 15.67
C GLU A 199 6.43 9.61 14.89
N ASP A 200 7.72 9.75 15.20
CA ASP A 200 8.84 9.00 14.63
C ASP A 200 9.23 7.76 15.46
N HIS A 201 8.30 7.28 16.29
CA HIS A 201 8.45 6.11 17.14
C HIS A 201 7.15 5.30 17.21
N GLU A 202 7.22 4.06 17.70
CA GLU A 202 6.06 3.19 17.75
C GLU A 202 4.98 3.77 18.68
N LEU A 203 3.78 3.99 18.13
CA LEU A 203 2.61 4.35 18.94
C LEU A 203 2.06 3.11 19.66
N PRO A 204 1.62 3.26 20.93
CA PRO A 204 1.14 2.12 21.70
C PRO A 204 -0.10 1.52 21.02
N MET A 205 -0.13 0.19 20.95
CA MET A 205 -1.30 -0.54 20.49
C MET A 205 -2.53 -0.26 21.37
N LYS A 206 -3.74 -0.41 20.81
CA LYS A 206 -4.98 -0.20 21.57
C LYS A 206 -5.01 -1.11 22.82
N PRO A 207 -5.50 -0.65 23.98
CA PRO A 207 -5.62 -1.48 25.18
C PRO A 207 -6.33 -2.82 24.93
N ILE A 208 -7.40 -2.80 24.13
CA ILE A 208 -8.13 -4.03 23.77
C ILE A 208 -7.30 -5.01 22.93
N THR A 209 -6.37 -4.52 22.10
CA THR A 209 -5.44 -5.37 21.36
C THR A 209 -4.51 -6.10 22.33
N MET A 210 -4.00 -5.42 23.35
CA MET A 210 -3.16 -6.04 24.38
C MET A 210 -3.94 -7.09 25.19
N MET A 211 -5.19 -6.78 25.56
CA MET A 211 -6.06 -7.73 26.25
C MET A 211 -6.31 -8.98 25.40
N ARG A 212 -6.66 -8.80 24.11
CA ARG A 212 -6.87 -9.92 23.19
C ARG A 212 -5.60 -10.77 23.02
N ASN A 213 -4.43 -10.12 22.90
CA ASN A 213 -3.16 -10.83 22.81
C ASN A 213 -2.94 -11.78 24.00
N ALA A 214 -3.36 -11.38 25.20
CA ALA A 214 -3.26 -12.19 26.41
C ALA A 214 -4.31 -13.32 26.50
N VAL A 215 -5.44 -13.23 25.79
CA VAL A 215 -6.45 -14.31 25.75
C VAL A 215 -5.95 -15.52 24.95
N GLY A 216 -5.12 -15.30 23.94
CA GLY A 216 -4.45 -16.36 23.17
C GLY A 216 -4.85 -16.47 21.70
N LYS A 217 -4.18 -17.38 20.99
CA LYS A 217 -4.28 -17.53 19.53
C LYS A 217 -5.66 -17.92 19.02
N GLU A 218 -6.39 -18.74 19.79
CA GLU A 218 -7.75 -19.18 19.46
C GLU A 218 -8.74 -18.00 19.35
N GLN A 219 -8.41 -16.84 19.94
CA GLN A 219 -9.24 -15.63 19.92
C GLN A 219 -8.56 -14.48 19.16
N GLY A 220 -7.66 -14.79 18.22
CA GLY A 220 -6.97 -13.80 17.39
C GLY A 220 -5.89 -12.98 18.10
N GLY A 221 -5.44 -13.43 19.28
CA GLY A 221 -4.33 -12.86 20.03
C GLY A 221 -2.99 -13.52 19.73
N SER A 222 -1.87 -12.87 20.05
CA SER A 222 -0.54 -13.49 19.88
C SER A 222 -0.18 -14.53 20.95
N GLY A 223 -0.90 -14.57 22.08
CA GLY A 223 -0.54 -15.36 23.26
C GLY A 223 0.51 -14.70 24.17
N VAL A 224 0.88 -13.45 23.89
CA VAL A 224 1.82 -12.68 24.72
C VAL A 224 1.09 -12.23 25.99
N PRO A 225 1.65 -12.49 27.19
CA PRO A 225 1.06 -12.04 28.46
C PRO A 225 0.89 -10.52 28.50
N LEU A 226 -0.13 -10.07 29.22
CA LEU A 226 -0.41 -8.64 29.38
C LEU A 226 0.66 -7.98 30.27
N ASP A 227 1.42 -7.05 29.71
CA ASP A 227 2.28 -6.15 30.49
C ASP A 227 1.48 -4.97 31.03
N ARG A 228 1.47 -4.80 32.36
CA ARG A 228 0.69 -3.75 33.02
C ARG A 228 1.23 -2.34 32.73
N GLY A 229 2.54 -2.17 32.61
CA GLY A 229 3.17 -0.87 32.34
C GLY A 229 2.83 -0.38 30.94
N GLU A 230 3.04 -1.24 29.94
CA GLU A 230 2.69 -0.96 28.55
C GLU A 230 1.18 -0.75 28.37
N TYR A 231 0.35 -1.52 29.09
CA TYR A 231 -1.10 -1.33 29.07
C TYR A 231 -1.50 0.06 29.57
N MET A 232 -0.88 0.55 30.65
CA MET A 232 -1.19 1.89 31.16
C MET A 232 -0.71 3.01 30.22
N LYS A 233 0.42 2.82 29.52
CA LYS A 233 0.86 3.76 28.46
C LYS A 233 -0.15 3.79 27.31
N ALA A 234 -0.62 2.63 26.88
CA ALA A 234 -1.67 2.52 25.88
C ALA A 234 -2.97 3.22 26.34
N VAL A 235 -3.38 3.04 27.60
CA VAL A 235 -4.56 3.72 28.14
C VAL A 235 -4.39 5.23 28.11
N GLU A 236 -3.23 5.77 28.50
CA GLU A 236 -3.03 7.22 28.53
C GLU A 236 -3.09 7.84 27.13
N TYR A 237 -2.46 7.18 26.14
CA TYR A 237 -2.54 7.63 24.75
C TYR A 237 -3.96 7.51 24.19
N TRP A 238 -4.58 6.33 24.32
CA TRP A 238 -5.90 6.06 23.74
C TRP A 238 -7.05 6.69 24.50
N ARG A 239 -6.86 7.18 25.73
CA ARG A 239 -7.88 8.00 26.43
C ARG A 239 -8.21 9.26 25.63
N ASN A 240 -7.21 9.84 24.99
CA ASN A 240 -7.29 11.13 24.29
C ASN A 240 -7.31 10.99 22.76
N HIS A 241 -7.38 9.77 22.23
CA HIS A 241 -7.44 9.53 20.78
C HIS A 241 -8.47 8.46 20.43
N ALA A 242 -9.06 8.59 19.24
CA ALA A 242 -9.88 7.54 18.66
C ALA A 242 -9.56 7.36 17.18
N VAL A 243 -9.71 6.12 16.72
CA VAL A 243 -9.57 5.81 15.28
C VAL A 243 -10.74 6.40 14.50
N ILE A 244 -10.53 6.54 13.22
CA ILE A 244 -11.57 6.89 12.25
C ILE A 244 -12.06 5.60 11.62
N LYS A 245 -13.37 5.37 11.59
CA LYS A 245 -13.98 4.22 10.91
C LYS A 245 -14.77 4.73 9.72
N LYS A 246 -14.55 4.10 8.57
CA LYS A 246 -15.38 4.32 7.39
C LYS A 246 -16.79 3.80 7.68
N MET A 247 -17.80 4.60 7.39
CA MET A 247 -19.22 4.29 7.57
C MET A 247 -19.96 4.63 6.29
#